data_AF-A0A7C1G5W8-F1
#
_entry.id   AF-A0A7C1G5W8-F1
#
_cell.length_a   1.000
_cell.length_b   1.000
_cell.length_c   1.000
_cell.angle_alpha   90.00
_cell.angle_beta   90.00
_cell.angle_gamma   90.00
#
_symmetry.space_group_name_H-M   'P 1'
#
loop_
_entity.id
_entity.type
_entity.pdbx_description
1 polymer ?
#
loop_
_entity_poly.entity_id
_entity_poly.type
_entity_poly.pdbx_seq_one_letter_code
_entity_poly.pdbx_strand_id
1 'polypeptide(L)'
;KLIVFLTPVPKVTFSHKIHTKDAGLGCDDCHDSIFPMETGTVDQKADFNMKSFAEGKYCGACHDGDTAFSVTGADNCVSCHTPPKAIVFSKPVKAVVFNHEMHVKTGLDCTNCHSKVFKMKIGWAESQKDFNMAALYKGKYCGTCHNGQEAFASNTKCTTCHIGVLGFDRLVGNANARKKGSAVR
;
A
#
# COMPACT_ATOMS: atom_id res chain seq x y z
N LYS A 1 -15.51 11.34 15.05
CA LYS A 1 -14.03 11.50 15.01
C LYS A 1 -13.44 10.54 13.98
N LEU A 2 -12.54 11.02 13.11
CA LEU A 2 -11.80 10.17 12.16
C LEU A 2 -10.44 9.83 12.78
N ILE A 3 -10.05 8.56 12.72
CA ILE A 3 -8.73 8.06 13.12
C ILE A 3 -7.99 7.65 11.84
N VAL A 4 -6.70 7.97 11.78
CA VAL A 4 -5.82 7.54 10.69
C VAL A 4 -4.62 6.84 11.30
N PHE A 5 -4.48 5.55 11.03
CA PHE A 5 -3.32 4.77 11.44
C PHE A 5 -2.16 5.04 10.47
N LEU A 6 -0.98 5.30 11.04
CA LEU A 6 0.26 5.51 10.31
C LEU A 6 1.17 4.27 10.32
N THR A 7 0.95 3.39 11.28
CA THR A 7 1.65 2.12 11.48
C THR A 7 0.64 0.99 11.76
N PRO A 8 0.96 -0.27 11.43
CA PRO A 8 2.13 -0.73 10.68
C PRO A 8 2.02 -0.45 9.16
N VAL A 9 0.80 -0.21 8.66
CA VAL A 9 0.51 0.20 7.27
C VAL A 9 -0.02 1.64 7.30
N PRO A 10 0.53 2.57 6.50
CA PRO A 10 0.09 3.96 6.53
C PRO A 10 -1.26 4.14 5.86
N LYS A 11 -2.00 5.17 6.30
CA LYS A 11 -3.28 5.62 5.71
C LYS A 11 -4.40 4.59 5.80
N VAL A 12 -4.49 3.88 6.92
CA VAL A 12 -5.71 3.13 7.27
C VAL A 12 -6.64 4.05 8.02
N THR A 13 -7.90 4.17 7.59
CA THR A 13 -8.86 5.11 8.17
C THR A 13 -9.96 4.40 8.95
N PHE A 14 -10.32 4.94 10.10
CA PHE A 14 -11.46 4.49 10.90
C PHE A 14 -12.36 5.68 11.27
N SER A 15 -13.67 5.55 11.05
CA SER A 15 -14.64 6.63 11.29
C SER A 15 -15.63 6.28 12.39
N HIS A 16 -15.56 6.99 13.51
CA HIS A 16 -16.59 6.84 14.55
C HIS A 16 -17.98 7.21 14.04
N LYS A 17 -18.08 8.18 13.11
CA LYS A 17 -19.39 8.60 12.60
C LYS A 17 -20.12 7.42 11.94
N ILE A 18 -19.39 6.65 11.13
CA ILE A 18 -19.96 5.48 10.44
C ILE A 18 -20.40 4.44 11.47
N HIS A 19 -19.56 4.15 12.46
CA HIS A 19 -19.86 3.10 13.44
C HIS A 19 -20.97 3.51 14.42
N THR A 20 -20.95 4.73 14.95
CA THR A 20 -21.90 5.15 16.01
C THR A 20 -23.19 5.76 15.46
N LYS A 21 -23.14 6.49 14.33
CA LYS A 21 -24.33 7.15 13.78
C LYS A 21 -24.99 6.32 12.68
N ASP A 22 -24.19 5.77 11.77
CA ASP A 22 -24.74 5.12 10.59
C ASP A 22 -25.05 3.63 10.90
N ALA A 23 -24.20 2.96 11.68
CA ALA A 23 -24.42 1.58 12.15
C ALA A 23 -25.06 1.47 13.55
N GLY A 24 -25.21 2.58 14.28
CA GLY A 24 -25.93 2.63 15.55
C GLY A 24 -25.21 1.99 16.75
N LEU A 25 -23.90 1.74 16.66
CA LEU A 25 -23.13 1.14 17.76
C LEU A 25 -22.95 2.12 18.93
N GLY A 26 -23.13 1.61 20.15
CA GLY A 26 -22.81 2.27 21.40
C GLY A 26 -21.31 2.34 21.67
N CYS A 27 -20.92 3.09 22.69
CA CYS A 27 -19.51 3.23 23.07
C CYS A 27 -18.96 1.90 23.62
N ASP A 28 -19.77 1.22 24.43
CA ASP A 28 -19.40 -0.01 25.15
C ASP A 28 -19.30 -1.24 24.23
N ASP A 29 -19.83 -1.14 23.01
CA ASP A 29 -19.68 -2.19 21.98
C ASP A 29 -18.22 -2.34 21.53
N CYS A 30 -17.40 -1.30 21.71
CA CYS A 30 -15.99 -1.30 21.34
C CYS A 30 -15.07 -1.04 22.54
N HIS A 31 -15.49 -0.19 23.47
CA HIS A 31 -14.65 0.32 24.55
C HIS A 31 -15.01 -0.27 25.92
N ASP A 32 -14.05 -0.62 26.79
CA ASP A 32 -12.61 -0.78 26.50
C ASP A 32 -12.26 -2.23 26.13
N SER A 33 -13.27 -3.04 25.81
CA SER A 33 -13.16 -4.48 25.55
C SER A 33 -12.31 -4.82 24.33
N ILE A 34 -12.53 -4.11 23.21
CA ILE A 34 -11.83 -4.35 21.93
C ILE A 34 -10.74 -3.30 21.73
N PHE A 35 -11.06 -2.04 22.03
CA PHE A 35 -10.14 -0.92 21.85
C PHE A 35 -10.07 -0.10 23.14
N PRO A 36 -8.87 0.26 23.63
CA PRO A 36 -8.76 1.26 24.67
C PRO A 36 -9.11 2.65 24.13
N MET A 37 -9.68 3.51 24.96
CA MET A 37 -9.92 4.93 24.65
C MET A 37 -8.64 5.81 24.58
N GLU A 38 -7.45 5.20 24.64
CA GLU A 38 -6.15 5.88 24.52
C GLU A 38 -5.60 5.77 23.09
N THR A 39 -5.30 6.92 22.48
CA THR A 39 -4.77 6.97 21.11
C THR A 39 -3.35 6.43 21.02
N GLY A 40 -3.08 5.62 19.98
CA GLY A 40 -1.72 5.16 19.68
C GLY A 40 -1.23 3.98 20.51
N THR A 41 -2.12 3.32 21.25
CA THR A 41 -1.78 2.15 22.08
C THR A 41 -1.99 0.83 21.35
N VAL A 42 -3.08 0.73 20.59
CA VAL A 42 -3.46 -0.51 19.91
C VAL A 42 -2.54 -0.84 18.74
N ASP A 43 -2.08 0.17 18.01
CA ASP A 43 -1.26 0.04 16.80
C ASP A 43 0.22 -0.27 17.08
N GLN A 44 0.61 -0.25 18.35
CA GLN A 44 1.91 -0.72 18.82
C GLN A 44 1.89 -2.19 19.23
N LYS A 45 0.71 -2.81 19.39
CA LYS A 45 0.61 -4.22 19.77
C LYS A 45 1.08 -5.10 18.62
N ALA A 46 1.89 -6.12 18.95
CA ALA A 46 2.44 -7.05 17.96
C ALA A 46 1.36 -7.83 17.20
N ASP A 47 0.21 -8.08 17.85
CA ASP A 47 -0.93 -8.77 17.26
C ASP A 47 -1.94 -7.81 16.58
N PHE A 48 -1.64 -6.51 16.46
CA PHE A 48 -2.45 -5.58 15.67
C PHE A 48 -2.13 -5.72 14.16
N ASN A 49 -2.60 -6.82 13.57
CA ASN A 49 -2.34 -7.16 12.19
C ASN A 49 -3.49 -7.98 11.57
N MET A 50 -3.51 -8.07 10.23
CA MET A 50 -4.58 -8.73 9.48
C MET A 50 -4.80 -10.21 9.85
N LYS A 51 -3.76 -10.91 10.33
CA LYS A 51 -3.92 -12.30 10.78
C LYS A 51 -4.81 -12.36 12.01
N SER A 52 -4.51 -11.53 13.01
CA SER A 52 -5.36 -11.44 14.21
C SER A 52 -6.74 -10.88 13.92
N PHE A 53 -6.87 -10.00 12.92
CA PHE A 53 -8.19 -9.53 12.50
C PHE A 53 -9.01 -10.66 11.89
N ALA A 54 -8.41 -11.50 11.03
CA ALA A 54 -9.08 -12.68 10.49
C ALA A 54 -9.45 -13.72 11.57
N GLU A 55 -8.78 -13.70 12.73
CA GLU A 55 -9.10 -14.52 13.91
C GLU A 55 -10.16 -13.89 14.83
N GLY A 56 -10.85 -12.82 14.39
CA GLY A 56 -11.95 -12.19 15.13
C GLY A 56 -11.50 -11.14 16.15
N LYS A 57 -10.25 -10.68 16.12
CA LYS A 57 -9.77 -9.61 17.01
C LYS A 57 -9.89 -8.23 16.36
N TYR A 58 -9.95 -7.19 17.20
CA TYR A 58 -9.94 -5.79 16.77
C TYR A 58 -11.03 -5.51 15.73
N CYS A 59 -10.69 -5.03 14.54
CA CYS A 59 -11.63 -4.76 13.46
C CYS A 59 -12.43 -6.01 13.05
N GLY A 60 -11.80 -7.18 13.10
CA GLY A 60 -12.42 -8.44 12.69
C GLY A 60 -13.39 -9.03 13.70
N ALA A 61 -13.54 -8.44 14.88
CA ALA A 61 -14.59 -8.82 15.83
C ALA A 61 -16.01 -8.55 15.28
N CYS A 62 -16.12 -7.63 14.31
CA CYS A 62 -17.36 -7.35 13.60
C CYS A 62 -17.20 -7.39 12.07
N HIS A 63 -16.02 -7.11 11.53
CA HIS A 63 -15.74 -7.30 10.10
C HIS A 63 -15.39 -8.77 9.79
N ASP A 64 -16.29 -9.67 10.14
CA ASP A 64 -16.17 -11.13 10.06
C ASP A 64 -16.77 -11.71 8.76
N GLY A 65 -17.68 -10.98 8.11
CA GLY A 65 -18.46 -11.44 6.96
C GLY A 65 -19.95 -11.65 7.26
N ASP A 66 -20.31 -11.69 8.54
CA ASP A 66 -21.67 -11.92 9.04
C ASP A 66 -22.25 -10.64 9.67
N THR A 67 -21.53 -10.05 10.62
CA THR A 67 -21.92 -8.80 11.30
C THR A 67 -21.70 -7.58 10.40
N ALA A 68 -20.58 -7.56 9.67
CA ALA A 68 -20.25 -6.59 8.65
C ALA A 68 -19.40 -7.25 7.55
N PHE A 69 -19.01 -6.48 6.53
CA PHE A 69 -18.14 -7.03 5.47
C PHE A 69 -16.84 -7.60 6.05
N SER A 70 -16.39 -8.73 5.51
CA SER A 70 -15.20 -9.43 6.01
C SER A 70 -13.90 -8.67 5.76
N VAL A 71 -13.00 -8.67 6.75
CA VAL A 71 -11.62 -8.15 6.65
C VAL A 71 -10.74 -8.91 5.66
N THR A 72 -11.13 -10.12 5.25
CA THR A 72 -10.38 -10.93 4.29
C THR A 72 -10.93 -10.89 2.87
N GLY A 73 -12.02 -10.16 2.63
CA GLY A 73 -12.58 -10.00 1.29
C GLY A 73 -11.62 -9.25 0.36
N ALA A 74 -11.31 -9.81 -0.81
CA ALA A 74 -10.33 -9.25 -1.74
C ALA A 74 -10.69 -7.81 -2.18
N ASP A 75 -11.98 -7.53 -2.36
CA ASP A 75 -12.49 -6.22 -2.76
C ASP A 75 -12.67 -5.24 -1.59
N ASN A 76 -12.66 -5.74 -0.35
CA ASN A 76 -12.91 -4.93 0.85
C ASN A 76 -11.66 -4.22 1.37
N CYS A 77 -10.47 -4.51 0.82
CA CYS A 77 -9.21 -3.91 1.26
C CYS A 77 -9.29 -2.37 1.27
N VAL A 78 -9.91 -1.79 0.24
CA VAL A 78 -10.01 -0.32 0.06
C VAL A 78 -11.03 0.34 0.99
N SER A 79 -11.87 -0.43 1.68
CA SER A 79 -12.82 0.08 2.68
C SER A 79 -12.09 0.69 3.88
N CYS A 80 -10.87 0.23 4.16
CA CYS A 80 -10.04 0.75 5.25
C CYS A 80 -8.68 1.27 4.75
N HIS A 81 -8.06 0.60 3.78
CA HIS A 81 -6.73 0.94 3.27
C HIS A 81 -6.81 1.93 2.10
N THR A 82 -6.10 3.06 2.20
CA THR A 82 -5.97 4.00 1.09
C THR A 82 -4.61 3.84 0.38
N PRO A 83 -4.52 3.05 -0.71
CA PRO A 83 -3.24 2.84 -1.40
C PRO A 83 -2.73 4.14 -2.02
N PRO A 84 -1.41 4.39 -2.02
CA PRO A 84 -0.85 5.53 -2.75
C PRO A 84 -1.04 5.30 -4.26
N LYS A 85 -1.48 6.32 -4.99
CA LYS A 85 -1.65 6.23 -6.45
C LYS A 85 -0.38 5.74 -7.15
N ALA A 86 0.76 6.35 -6.83
CA ALA A 86 2.06 5.93 -7.32
C ALA A 86 3.09 5.85 -6.19
N ILE A 87 4.03 4.92 -6.35
CA ILE A 87 5.22 4.76 -5.52
C ILE A 87 6.42 5.05 -6.41
N VAL A 88 7.39 5.78 -5.89
CA VAL A 88 8.69 5.95 -6.54
C VAL A 88 9.75 5.30 -5.65
N PHE A 89 10.38 4.27 -6.19
CA PHE A 89 11.56 3.66 -5.58
C PHE A 89 12.79 4.53 -5.87
N SER A 90 13.59 4.68 -4.83
CA SER A 90 14.83 5.46 -4.76
C SER A 90 16.09 4.58 -4.71
N LYS A 91 15.95 3.30 -4.35
CA LYS A 91 17.03 2.31 -4.26
C LYS A 91 16.62 0.98 -4.92
N PRO A 92 17.58 0.23 -5.50
CA PRO A 92 19.01 0.57 -5.66
C PRO A 92 19.24 1.66 -6.73
N VAL A 93 18.26 1.92 -7.60
CA VAL A 93 18.34 2.97 -8.63
C VAL A 93 17.27 4.01 -8.35
N LYS A 94 17.64 5.29 -8.45
CA LYS A 94 16.72 6.40 -8.24
C LYS A 94 15.66 6.45 -9.36
N ALA A 95 14.42 6.73 -8.98
CA ALA A 95 13.32 7.04 -9.87
C ALA A 95 12.81 5.84 -10.69
N VAL A 96 12.49 4.75 -10.00
CA VAL A 96 11.67 3.67 -10.56
C VAL A 96 10.23 3.86 -10.10
N VAL A 97 9.29 4.00 -11.03
CA VAL A 97 7.88 4.26 -10.70
C VAL A 97 7.04 2.99 -10.74
N PHE A 98 6.12 2.86 -9.80
CA PHE A 98 5.04 1.89 -9.79
C PHE A 98 3.71 2.63 -9.57
N ASN A 99 2.64 2.21 -10.23
CA ASN A 99 1.34 2.88 -10.14
C ASN A 99 0.24 1.85 -9.87
N HIS A 100 -0.38 1.91 -8.69
CA HIS A 100 -1.44 0.98 -8.30
C HIS A 100 -2.66 1.08 -9.22
N GLU A 101 -3.06 2.30 -9.58
CA GLU A 101 -4.23 2.54 -10.42
C GLU A 101 -4.09 1.85 -11.78
N MET A 102 -2.89 1.86 -12.37
CA MET A 102 -2.65 1.16 -13.64
C MET A 102 -2.75 -0.36 -13.49
N HIS A 103 -2.22 -0.94 -12.42
CA HIS A 103 -2.23 -2.39 -12.21
C HIS A 103 -3.62 -2.91 -11.82
N VAL A 104 -4.35 -2.19 -10.97
CA VAL A 104 -5.71 -2.60 -10.60
C VAL A 104 -6.65 -2.51 -11.81
N LYS A 105 -6.46 -1.51 -12.69
CA LYS A 105 -7.24 -1.38 -13.93
C LYS A 105 -7.03 -2.54 -14.93
N THR A 106 -5.97 -3.32 -14.81
CA THR A 106 -5.77 -4.51 -15.64
C THR A 106 -6.48 -5.75 -15.10
N GLY A 107 -7.35 -5.60 -14.09
CA GLY A 107 -8.10 -6.69 -13.47
C GLY A 107 -7.34 -7.41 -12.35
N LEU A 108 -6.23 -6.84 -11.87
CA LEU A 108 -5.53 -7.36 -10.70
C LEU A 108 -6.20 -6.85 -9.42
N ASP A 109 -6.37 -7.75 -8.47
CA ASP A 109 -6.80 -7.46 -7.11
C ASP A 109 -5.61 -7.22 -6.16
N CYS A 110 -5.92 -6.78 -4.94
CA CYS A 110 -4.92 -6.48 -3.92
C CYS A 110 -4.09 -7.72 -3.55
N THR A 111 -4.70 -8.91 -3.56
CA THR A 111 -4.12 -10.17 -3.10
C THR A 111 -3.18 -10.81 -4.11
N ASN A 112 -3.30 -10.45 -5.41
CA ASN A 112 -2.35 -10.88 -6.43
C ASN A 112 -0.93 -10.38 -6.11
N CYS A 113 -0.81 -9.18 -5.54
CA CYS A 113 0.46 -8.61 -5.10
C CYS A 113 0.71 -8.80 -3.60
N HIS A 114 -0.28 -8.57 -2.76
CA HIS A 114 -0.12 -8.49 -1.30
C HIS A 114 -0.66 -9.72 -0.57
N SER A 115 0.02 -10.22 0.47
CA SER A 115 1.38 -9.88 0.90
C SER A 115 2.45 -10.77 0.26
N LYS A 116 2.10 -11.56 -0.77
CA LYS A 116 2.95 -12.61 -1.36
C LYS A 116 4.14 -12.04 -2.13
N VAL A 117 3.89 -11.12 -3.06
CA VAL A 117 4.94 -10.51 -3.91
C VAL A 117 5.52 -9.27 -3.22
N PHE A 118 4.65 -8.43 -2.68
CA PHE A 118 5.03 -7.21 -1.97
C PHE A 118 4.38 -7.17 -0.59
N LYS A 119 5.10 -6.69 0.43
CA LYS A 119 4.46 -6.32 1.71
C LYS A 119 3.77 -4.96 1.57
N MET A 120 2.67 -4.75 2.29
CA MET A 120 1.99 -3.44 2.38
C MET A 120 2.79 -2.44 3.26
N LYS A 121 4.07 -2.27 2.95
CA LYS A 121 4.98 -1.36 3.65
C LYS A 121 5.87 -0.68 2.62
N ILE A 122 5.70 0.63 2.48
CA ILE A 122 6.51 1.46 1.57
C ILE A 122 7.99 1.31 1.96
N GLY A 123 8.86 1.11 0.96
CA GLY A 123 10.29 0.89 1.14
C GLY A 123 10.68 -0.53 1.55
N TRP A 124 9.73 -1.46 1.80
CA TRP A 124 10.08 -2.84 2.14
C TRP A 124 10.87 -3.52 1.00
N ALA A 125 10.40 -3.40 -0.24
CA ALA A 125 11.10 -3.97 -1.40
C ALA A 125 12.51 -3.40 -1.54
N GLU A 126 12.68 -2.08 -1.42
CA GLU A 126 13.98 -1.40 -1.51
C GLU A 126 14.96 -1.78 -0.40
N SER A 127 14.43 -2.23 0.75
CA SER A 127 15.26 -2.72 1.86
C SER A 127 15.80 -4.13 1.63
N GLN A 128 15.27 -4.87 0.65
CA GLN A 128 15.74 -6.22 0.34
C GLN A 128 17.02 -6.16 -0.50
N LYS A 129 18.03 -6.96 -0.10
CA LYS A 129 19.33 -7.01 -0.79
C LYS A 129 19.21 -7.51 -2.23
N ASP A 130 18.22 -8.33 -2.53
CA ASP A 130 18.00 -8.91 -3.85
C ASP A 130 16.99 -8.11 -4.69
N PHE A 131 16.58 -6.91 -4.27
CA PHE A 131 15.72 -6.06 -5.11
C PHE A 131 16.51 -5.42 -6.25
N ASN A 132 16.76 -6.21 -7.29
CA ASN A 132 17.54 -5.85 -8.48
C ASN A 132 17.02 -6.58 -9.73
N MET A 133 17.47 -6.15 -10.91
CA MET A 133 17.01 -6.72 -12.18
C MET A 133 17.27 -8.23 -12.31
N ALA A 134 18.36 -8.74 -11.74
CA ALA A 134 18.65 -10.18 -11.79
C ALA A 134 17.61 -11.01 -11.02
N ALA A 135 17.06 -10.48 -9.92
CA ALA A 135 15.94 -11.11 -9.23
C ALA A 135 14.63 -11.01 -10.02
N LEU A 136 14.38 -9.88 -10.69
CA LEU A 136 13.23 -9.74 -11.59
C LEU A 136 13.28 -10.78 -12.72
N TYR A 137 14.43 -11.00 -13.33
CA TYR A 137 14.60 -12.02 -14.37
C TYR A 137 14.40 -13.45 -13.85
N LYS A 138 14.48 -13.67 -12.54
CA LYS A 138 14.18 -14.94 -11.86
C LYS A 138 12.74 -15.01 -11.34
N GLY A 139 11.84 -14.13 -11.80
CA GLY A 139 10.43 -14.16 -11.44
C GLY A 139 10.08 -13.53 -10.09
N LYS A 140 10.99 -12.75 -9.48
CA LYS A 140 10.71 -12.03 -8.22
C LYS A 140 10.19 -10.61 -8.47
N TYR A 141 9.48 -10.07 -7.47
CA TYR A 141 8.99 -8.68 -7.47
C TYR A 141 8.17 -8.37 -8.74
N CYS A 142 8.53 -7.31 -9.48
CA CYS A 142 7.87 -6.96 -10.74
C CYS A 142 7.95 -8.10 -11.77
N GLY A 143 9.04 -8.88 -11.73
CA GLY A 143 9.30 -9.97 -12.64
C GLY A 143 8.41 -11.20 -12.44
N THR A 144 7.63 -11.26 -11.36
CA THR A 144 6.59 -12.28 -11.20
C THR A 144 5.63 -12.26 -12.39
N CYS A 145 5.23 -11.06 -12.83
CA CYS A 145 4.35 -10.87 -13.99
C CYS A 145 5.08 -10.28 -15.21
N HIS A 146 6.04 -9.36 -15.01
CA HIS A 146 6.85 -8.77 -16.11
C HIS A 146 7.96 -9.72 -16.59
N ASN A 147 7.55 -10.91 -17.02
CA ASN A 147 8.36 -12.05 -17.44
C ASN A 147 8.29 -12.33 -18.95
N GLY A 148 7.45 -11.61 -19.70
CA GLY A 148 7.24 -11.81 -21.14
C GLY A 148 6.06 -12.72 -21.49
N GLN A 149 5.39 -13.30 -20.50
CA GLN A 149 4.20 -14.16 -20.66
C GLN A 149 2.94 -13.47 -20.13
N GLU A 150 2.94 -13.07 -18.86
CA GLU A 150 1.80 -12.39 -18.23
C GLU A 150 1.75 -10.90 -18.57
N ALA A 151 2.92 -10.26 -18.57
CA ALA A 151 3.13 -8.89 -19.02
C ALA A 151 4.44 -8.79 -19.79
N PHE A 152 4.72 -7.61 -20.37
CA PHE A 152 5.98 -7.38 -21.09
C PHE A 152 7.19 -7.69 -20.19
N ALA A 153 8.24 -8.28 -20.78
CA ALA A 153 9.41 -8.69 -20.03
C ALA A 153 10.21 -7.49 -19.50
N SER A 154 10.68 -7.58 -18.26
CA SER A 154 11.38 -6.51 -17.53
C SER A 154 12.69 -6.03 -18.21
N ASN A 155 13.23 -6.79 -19.16
CA ASN A 155 14.44 -6.46 -19.93
C ASN A 155 14.15 -5.78 -21.29
N THR A 156 12.89 -5.49 -21.63
CA THR A 156 12.53 -4.96 -22.96
C THR A 156 12.15 -3.48 -22.97
N LYS A 157 11.55 -2.95 -21.89
CA LYS A 157 10.98 -1.60 -21.84
C LYS A 157 11.46 -0.81 -20.62
N CYS A 158 12.76 -0.56 -20.54
CA CYS A 158 13.41 0.03 -19.35
C CYS A 158 12.76 1.37 -18.93
N THR A 159 12.46 2.24 -19.88
CA THR A 159 11.93 3.59 -19.64
C THR A 159 10.48 3.62 -19.16
N THR A 160 9.75 2.50 -19.20
CA THR A 160 8.40 2.40 -18.64
C THR A 160 8.42 2.52 -17.12
N CYS A 161 9.45 1.98 -16.48
CA CYS A 161 9.60 2.02 -15.02
C CYS A 161 10.68 3.01 -14.58
N HIS A 162 11.82 3.06 -15.30
CA HIS A 162 12.93 3.94 -14.99
C HIS A 162 12.72 5.32 -15.62
N ILE A 163 12.13 6.25 -14.85
CA ILE A 163 11.83 7.61 -15.34
C ILE A 163 13.02 8.57 -15.24
N GLY A 164 14.10 8.14 -14.58
CA GLY A 164 15.31 8.94 -14.37
C GLY A 164 15.08 10.18 -13.52
N VAL A 165 16.14 10.95 -13.29
CA VAL A 165 16.07 12.17 -12.45
C VAL A 165 15.15 13.24 -13.03
N LEU A 166 15.12 13.39 -14.37
CA LEU A 166 14.26 14.37 -15.04
C LEU A 166 12.78 13.97 -14.96
N GLY A 167 12.45 12.68 -15.08
CA GLY A 167 11.09 12.19 -14.90
C GLY A 167 10.65 12.32 -13.44
N PHE A 168 11.54 12.05 -12.50
CA PHE A 168 11.29 12.27 -11.07
C PHE A 168 10.99 13.73 -10.76
N ASP A 169 11.83 14.66 -11.21
CA ASP A 169 11.65 16.09 -10.97
C ASP A 169 10.32 16.60 -11.53
N ARG A 170 9.88 16.07 -12.69
CA ARG A 170 8.53 16.35 -13.22
C ARG A 170 7.43 15.77 -12.34
N LEU A 171 7.57 14.54 -11.88
CA LEU A 171 6.57 13.86 -11.05
C LEU A 171 6.38 14.55 -9.69
N VAL A 172 7.45 15.07 -9.07
CA VAL A 172 7.40 15.76 -7.77
C VAL A 172 7.15 17.27 -7.88
N GLY A 173 6.85 17.79 -9.07
CA GLY A 173 6.54 19.21 -9.27
C GLY A 173 7.76 20.16 -9.27
N ASN A 174 8.98 19.63 -9.29
CA ASN A 174 10.24 20.40 -9.37
C ASN A 174 10.65 20.77 -10.80
N ALA A 175 9.78 20.56 -11.79
CA ALA A 175 10.07 20.76 -13.22
C ALA A 175 10.58 22.18 -13.59
N ASN A 176 10.32 23.19 -12.74
CA ASN A 176 10.73 24.57 -12.97
C ASN A 176 12.07 24.96 -12.30
N ALA A 177 12.69 24.11 -11.48
CA ALA A 177 13.88 24.48 -10.71
C ALA A 177 15.16 24.67 -11.57
N ARG A 178 15.24 24.06 -12.77
CA ARG A 178 16.46 24.11 -13.62
C ARG A 178 16.39 25.03 -14.84
N LYS A 179 15.24 25.65 -15.15
CA LYS A 179 15.17 26.63 -16.26
C LYS A 179 16.00 27.90 -16.03
N LYS A 180 16.58 28.09 -14.83
CA LYS A 180 17.49 29.22 -14.52
C LYS A 180 18.99 28.93 -14.73
N GLY A 181 19.39 27.74 -15.19
CA GLY A 181 20.81 27.32 -15.19
C GLY A 181 21.51 27.10 -16.54
N SER A 182 20.79 27.06 -17.66
CA SER A 182 21.39 26.89 -19.00
C SER A 182 21.17 28.13 -19.85
N ALA A 183 21.83 29.21 -19.45
CA ALA A 183 22.25 30.27 -20.36
C ALA A 183 23.74 30.51 -20.06
N VAL A 184 24.60 29.64 -20.60
CA VAL A 184 26.00 29.94 -20.82
C VAL A 184 26.30 29.53 -22.26
N ARG A 185 26.98 30.47 -22.92
CA ARG A 185 27.22 30.63 -24.35
C ARG A 185 27.76 29.41 -25.07
#